data_AF-A0A9F2R597-F1
#
_entry.id   AF-A0A9F2R597-F1
#
_cell.length_a   1.000
_cell.length_b   1.000
_cell.length_c   1.000
_cell.angle_alpha   90.00
_cell.angle_beta   90.00
_cell.angle_gamma   90.00
#
_symmetry.space_group_name_H-M   'P 1'
#
loop_
_entity.id
_entity.type
_entity.pdbx_description
1 polymer ?
#
loop_
_entity_poly.entity_id
_entity_poly.type
_entity_poly.pdbx_seq_one_letter_code
_entity_poly.pdbx_strand_id
1 'polypeptide(L)'
;MATRGLLRPLRSSTAPAAAGKSALWRARPGMALHRSQKLNLLRLAVLLTVALAGIKFFFRDSFTLDQRREVSGEGHFWGSALDVKQTAGAQERSLAHPDHKPAAGASGPELRKMPRRDFSSTQMRLVHLDLKGAAPKVSYLEQIFPLFSKMGANGVLIEYEDMFPFKGELEILRSPYAYSEEDIVKIQELAGLNKLEIIPLVQTFGHVEFILKHDKYRHLREVERFPNSFNPHHPETLALLKALLTQVLSKHLHSSWVHIGADEVFHLGEGMDSKNWMSRNGGDMGKMYLNHIREVVHFIASQPWGLQVLLWDDMLRKVGAAAIQDSGIAKHASPVLWFYAPDFDTQQIGRYIEKYAECGFPTIWFASAFKGTTGPAQAWTPLNTHLQNHLRWLKVIQSMEKTPSIHFQGIVLTGWQRYDHYSALCELLPVGIPSLAVCLQTLVNGGFTDAAKKKVLSILGFQNLHLEKSTCEGTGAFPGSDIYRMVEQVDGQLKDSIAKVLEEESSIKGWFSPYHRKHQFGNPRNMESFGSKVLKVHEDWESIIQTLRSQMESIYFPDTVEEWMEENVNPHMDRLREFVRDFKEVIRLNARPKTL
;
A
#
# COMPACT_ATOMS: atom_id res chain seq x y z
N MET A 1 -66.60 10.17 19.18
CA MET A 1 -67.85 9.71 19.83
C MET A 1 -67.57 8.44 20.61
N ALA A 2 -68.30 8.19 21.69
CA ALA A 2 -67.98 7.16 22.70
C ALA A 2 -68.93 5.96 22.64
N THR A 3 -68.41 4.78 23.02
CA THR A 3 -68.98 3.68 23.87
C THR A 3 -68.05 2.46 23.75
N ARG A 4 -67.36 1.89 24.76
CA ARG A 4 -67.70 1.33 26.10
C ARG A 4 -68.64 0.10 26.09
N GLY A 5 -68.23 -0.97 26.80
CA GLY A 5 -69.05 -2.16 27.15
C GLY A 5 -68.40 -3.50 26.73
N LEU A 6 -67.52 -4.20 27.48
CA LEU A 6 -67.58 -4.86 28.80
C LEU A 6 -68.45 -6.14 28.92
N LEU A 7 -67.81 -7.21 29.44
CA LEU A 7 -68.32 -8.37 30.22
C LEU A 7 -68.50 -9.77 29.57
N ARG A 8 -67.73 -10.70 30.16
CA ARG A 8 -67.83 -12.18 30.34
C ARG A 8 -69.07 -12.58 31.21
N PRO A 9 -69.25 -13.85 31.65
CA PRO A 9 -68.97 -15.21 31.08
C PRO A 9 -70.16 -16.22 31.27
N LEU A 10 -70.04 -17.49 30.82
CA LEU A 10 -70.19 -18.73 31.66
C LEU A 10 -70.31 -20.03 30.84
N ARG A 11 -70.09 -21.17 31.51
CA ARG A 11 -70.15 -22.57 30.99
C ARG A 11 -71.28 -23.36 31.66
N SER A 12 -71.91 -24.27 30.89
CA SER A 12 -72.44 -25.58 31.30
C SER A 12 -73.17 -26.21 30.09
N SER A 13 -73.45 -27.51 29.97
CA SER A 13 -72.82 -28.75 30.48
C SER A 13 -73.54 -29.95 29.83
N THR A 14 -72.84 -31.02 29.42
CA THR A 14 -73.42 -32.39 29.37
C THR A 14 -72.33 -33.45 29.26
N ALA A 15 -72.47 -34.51 30.07
CA ALA A 15 -71.79 -35.82 30.05
C ALA A 15 -72.90 -36.87 30.39
N PRO A 16 -72.71 -38.23 30.36
CA PRO A 16 -71.49 -39.07 30.37
C PRO A 16 -71.41 -39.97 29.09
N ALA A 17 -70.85 -41.20 28.99
CA ALA A 17 -70.36 -42.21 29.96
C ALA A 17 -69.40 -43.29 29.37
N ALA A 18 -68.91 -44.15 30.28
CA ALA A 18 -68.61 -45.59 30.12
C ALA A 18 -67.50 -46.12 29.16
N ALA A 19 -66.28 -46.24 29.71
CA ALA A 19 -65.45 -47.46 29.86
C ALA A 19 -65.34 -48.57 28.78
N GLY A 20 -64.10 -49.05 28.51
CA GLY A 20 -63.89 -50.45 28.07
C GLY A 20 -62.63 -50.87 27.26
N LYS A 21 -61.45 -50.94 27.89
CA LYS A 21 -60.29 -51.86 27.63
C LYS A 21 -59.87 -52.29 26.18
N SER A 22 -58.66 -51.87 25.81
CA SER A 22 -57.54 -52.63 25.18
C SER A 22 -57.74 -53.58 23.96
N ALA A 23 -57.04 -53.26 22.87
CA ALA A 23 -56.35 -54.24 22.01
C ALA A 23 -55.11 -53.60 21.33
N LEU A 24 -54.01 -54.34 21.17
CA LEU A 24 -52.76 -53.84 20.59
C LEU A 24 -52.78 -53.89 19.05
N TRP A 25 -52.32 -52.80 18.40
CA TRP A 25 -51.63 -52.89 17.11
C TRP A 25 -50.49 -51.86 17.04
N ARG A 26 -49.26 -52.32 16.76
CA ARG A 26 -48.08 -51.46 16.58
C ARG A 26 -48.11 -50.79 15.21
N ALA A 27 -48.07 -49.45 15.17
CA ALA A 27 -47.77 -48.68 13.97
C ALA A 27 -46.36 -48.05 14.07
N ARG A 28 -45.65 -47.98 12.93
CA ARG A 28 -44.19 -47.78 12.89
C ARG A 28 -43.76 -46.31 13.09
N PRO A 29 -42.68 -46.02 13.86
CA PRO A 29 -42.09 -44.69 13.95
C PRO A 29 -41.23 -44.40 12.70
N GLY A 30 -41.85 -43.93 11.61
CA GLY A 30 -41.17 -43.79 10.30
C GLY A 30 -41.15 -42.40 9.65
N MET A 31 -42.07 -41.49 9.98
CA MET A 31 -42.29 -40.28 9.16
C MET A 31 -42.05 -38.93 9.85
N ALA A 32 -41.95 -38.87 11.19
CA ALA A 32 -41.68 -37.61 11.90
C ALA A 32 -40.18 -37.23 11.88
N LEU A 33 -39.28 -38.20 12.06
CA LEU A 33 -37.82 -37.97 12.05
C LEU A 33 -37.32 -37.41 10.72
N HIS A 34 -37.86 -37.92 9.62
CA HIS A 34 -37.34 -37.66 8.29
C HIS A 34 -37.59 -36.21 7.82
N ARG A 35 -38.66 -35.55 8.32
CA ARG A 35 -38.96 -34.14 8.01
C ARG A 35 -38.06 -33.18 8.78
N SER A 36 -37.75 -33.50 10.04
CA SER A 36 -36.78 -32.75 10.86
C SER A 36 -35.35 -32.86 10.29
N GLN A 37 -34.92 -34.08 9.94
CA GLN A 37 -33.63 -34.30 9.29
C GLN A 37 -33.52 -33.57 7.94
N LYS A 38 -34.56 -33.59 7.10
CA LYS A 38 -34.57 -32.81 5.85
C LYS A 38 -34.47 -31.30 6.08
N LEU A 39 -35.12 -30.76 7.12
CA LEU A 39 -35.03 -29.33 7.43
C LEU A 39 -33.64 -28.94 7.96
N ASN A 40 -33.03 -29.79 8.78
CA ASN A 40 -31.67 -29.59 9.29
C ASN A 40 -30.62 -29.75 8.18
N LEU A 41 -30.79 -30.70 7.25
CA LEU A 41 -29.97 -30.82 6.04
C LEU A 41 -30.09 -29.58 5.14
N LEU A 42 -31.30 -29.02 4.98
CA LEU A 42 -31.49 -27.79 4.22
C LEU A 42 -30.78 -26.59 4.87
N ARG A 43 -30.86 -26.47 6.20
CA ARG A 43 -30.13 -25.44 6.97
C ARG A 43 -28.62 -25.63 6.87
N LEU A 44 -28.13 -26.87 6.95
CA LEU A 44 -26.71 -27.18 6.80
C LEU A 44 -26.23 -26.85 5.38
N ALA A 45 -27.02 -27.16 4.35
CA ALA A 45 -26.71 -26.82 2.96
C ALA A 45 -26.69 -25.29 2.73
N VAL A 46 -27.64 -24.55 3.28
CA VAL A 46 -27.63 -23.07 3.22
C VAL A 46 -26.42 -22.50 3.96
N LEU A 47 -26.09 -23.01 5.15
CA LEU A 47 -24.88 -22.61 5.89
C LEU A 47 -23.60 -22.94 5.12
N LEU A 48 -23.51 -24.10 4.47
CA LEU A 48 -22.41 -24.46 3.58
C LEU A 48 -22.34 -23.55 2.35
N THR A 49 -23.48 -23.15 1.78
CA THR A 49 -23.53 -22.24 0.62
C THR A 49 -23.08 -20.83 1.02
N VAL A 50 -23.48 -20.35 2.19
CA VAL A 50 -23.05 -19.05 2.75
C VAL A 50 -21.57 -19.10 3.17
N ALA A 51 -21.10 -20.21 3.76
CA ALA A 51 -19.69 -20.40 4.08
C ALA A 51 -18.83 -20.47 2.80
N LEU A 52 -19.27 -21.19 1.76
CA LEU A 52 -18.60 -21.23 0.46
C LEU A 52 -18.64 -19.88 -0.26
N ALA A 53 -19.72 -19.10 -0.11
CA ALA A 53 -19.78 -17.74 -0.63
C ALA A 53 -18.85 -16.78 0.15
N GLY A 54 -18.76 -16.93 1.47
CA GLY A 54 -17.83 -16.19 2.33
C GLY A 54 -16.37 -16.54 2.04
N ILE A 55 -16.04 -17.82 1.91
CA ILE A 55 -14.73 -18.30 1.45
C ILE A 55 -14.44 -17.76 0.04
N LYS A 56 -15.38 -17.85 -0.91
CA LYS A 56 -15.21 -17.29 -2.26
C LYS A 56 -15.10 -15.76 -2.29
N PHE A 57 -15.59 -15.06 -1.27
CA PHE A 57 -15.42 -13.62 -1.10
C PHE A 57 -14.04 -13.30 -0.51
N PHE A 58 -13.64 -13.97 0.58
CA PHE A 58 -12.32 -13.79 1.22
C PHE A 58 -11.13 -14.29 0.38
N PHE A 59 -11.32 -15.29 -0.49
CA PHE A 59 -10.27 -15.81 -1.37
C PHE A 59 -10.38 -15.26 -2.81
N ARG A 60 -11.29 -14.31 -3.09
CA ARG A 60 -11.44 -13.73 -4.43
C ARG A 60 -10.17 -13.04 -4.91
N ASP A 61 -9.44 -12.44 -3.97
CA ASP A 61 -8.21 -11.69 -4.22
C ASP A 61 -6.94 -12.55 -4.03
N SER A 62 -7.08 -13.89 -3.96
CA SER A 62 -5.94 -14.80 -3.78
C SER A 62 -5.97 -16.09 -4.61
N PHE A 63 -7.09 -16.45 -5.26
CA PHE A 63 -7.18 -17.66 -6.08
C PHE A 63 -7.96 -17.47 -7.41
N THR A 64 -7.41 -16.65 -8.31
CA THR A 64 -7.72 -16.74 -9.76
C THR A 64 -6.46 -16.70 -10.63
N LEU A 65 -5.55 -17.65 -10.38
CA LEU A 65 -4.63 -18.22 -11.35
C LEU A 65 -4.71 -19.75 -11.19
N ASP A 66 -4.51 -20.49 -12.27
CA ASP A 66 -4.61 -21.96 -12.36
C ASP A 66 -5.96 -22.62 -12.00
N GLN A 67 -6.93 -22.51 -12.92
CA GLN A 67 -7.57 -23.71 -13.49
C GLN A 67 -8.40 -23.40 -14.75
N ARG A 68 -7.82 -23.68 -15.92
CA ARG A 68 -8.51 -24.21 -17.12
C ARG A 68 -7.47 -24.68 -18.13
N ARG A 69 -7.16 -25.97 -18.10
CA ARG A 69 -6.42 -26.66 -19.16
C ARG A 69 -7.34 -27.72 -19.78
N GLU A 70 -7.34 -27.76 -21.10
CA GLU A 70 -7.80 -28.87 -21.96
C GLU A 70 -9.24 -29.40 -21.81
N VAL A 71 -10.09 -29.02 -22.78
CA VAL A 71 -10.87 -30.00 -23.55
C VAL A 71 -10.61 -29.72 -25.03
N SER A 72 -10.40 -30.79 -25.81
CA SER A 72 -9.99 -30.80 -27.20
C SER A 72 -11.12 -30.49 -28.19
N GLY A 73 -10.74 -30.13 -29.43
CA GLY A 73 -11.65 -29.99 -30.57
C GLY A 73 -10.94 -29.50 -31.83
N GLU A 74 -10.64 -30.41 -32.76
CA GLU A 74 -10.16 -30.07 -34.10
C GLU A 74 -11.25 -29.34 -34.91
N GLY A 75 -10.87 -28.45 -35.83
CA GLY A 75 -11.84 -27.72 -36.65
C GLY A 75 -11.24 -26.84 -37.75
N HIS A 76 -10.94 -27.43 -38.91
CA HIS A 76 -10.64 -26.68 -40.14
C HIS A 76 -11.91 -26.02 -40.73
N PHE A 77 -11.98 -24.68 -40.79
CA PHE A 77 -12.88 -23.84 -41.63
C PHE A 77 -12.63 -22.36 -41.25
N TRP A 78 -12.39 -21.37 -42.12
CA TRP A 78 -12.09 -21.24 -43.57
C TRP A 78 -10.87 -20.27 -43.68
N GLY A 79 -10.28 -19.88 -44.81
CA GLY A 79 -10.46 -20.10 -46.26
C GLY A 79 -9.73 -18.97 -47.00
N SER A 80 -9.08 -19.26 -48.13
CA SER A 80 -8.21 -18.29 -48.84
C SER A 80 -8.99 -17.21 -49.61
N ALA A 81 -8.43 -15.99 -49.66
CA ALA A 81 -8.69 -15.02 -50.72
C ALA A 81 -7.38 -14.27 -51.03
N LEU A 82 -7.07 -14.12 -52.33
CA LEU A 82 -5.84 -13.54 -52.88
C LEU A 82 -6.03 -12.08 -53.28
N ASP A 83 -4.91 -11.34 -53.32
CA ASP A 83 -4.63 -10.09 -54.06
C ASP A 83 -5.56 -8.88 -53.79
N VAL A 84 -5.03 -7.66 -53.62
CA VAL A 84 -4.38 -6.87 -54.69
C VAL A 84 -3.21 -6.04 -54.15
N LYS A 85 -2.07 -6.07 -54.87
CA LYS A 85 -1.03 -5.04 -54.77
C LYS A 85 -1.46 -3.75 -55.47
N GLN A 86 -1.21 -2.60 -54.86
CA GLN A 86 -0.88 -1.41 -55.65
C GLN A 86 0.20 -0.55 -54.97
N THR A 87 1.36 -0.52 -55.61
CA THR A 87 2.47 0.39 -55.34
C THR A 87 2.29 1.67 -56.15
N ALA A 88 2.47 2.83 -55.51
CA ALA A 88 2.76 4.07 -56.22
C ALA A 88 3.70 4.93 -55.37
N GLY A 89 4.93 5.09 -55.83
CA GLY A 89 5.85 6.11 -55.33
C GLY A 89 5.85 7.31 -56.28
N ALA A 90 6.07 8.51 -55.75
CA ALA A 90 6.38 9.69 -56.54
C ALA A 90 7.34 10.59 -55.75
N GLN A 91 8.55 10.80 -56.29
CA GLN A 91 9.36 11.96 -55.95
C GLN A 91 8.83 13.16 -56.76
N GLU A 92 8.91 14.38 -56.25
CA GLU A 92 9.86 15.39 -56.79
C GLU A 92 9.77 16.80 -56.15
N ARG A 93 10.93 17.48 -56.14
CA ARG A 93 11.17 18.93 -56.26
C ARG A 93 10.76 19.91 -55.14
N SER A 94 11.74 20.17 -54.27
CA SER A 94 12.56 21.40 -54.29
C SER A 94 11.94 22.71 -54.83
N LEU A 95 11.88 23.72 -53.97
CA LEU A 95 11.97 25.16 -54.28
C LEU A 95 12.82 25.85 -53.20
N ALA A 96 13.57 26.89 -53.55
CA ALA A 96 14.60 27.50 -52.71
C ALA A 96 14.55 29.05 -52.66
N HIS A 97 15.29 29.60 -51.68
CA HIS A 97 15.58 31.02 -51.40
C HIS A 97 14.51 31.87 -50.68
N PRO A 98 14.92 32.95 -49.95
CA PRO A 98 16.27 33.50 -49.79
C PRO A 98 16.81 33.55 -48.34
N ASP A 99 18.07 33.97 -48.21
CA ASP A 99 18.89 33.98 -47.01
C ASP A 99 18.45 34.96 -45.90
N HIS A 100 18.45 34.47 -44.65
CA HIS A 100 18.63 35.31 -43.47
C HIS A 100 19.79 34.76 -42.63
N LYS A 101 20.87 35.54 -42.53
CA LYS A 101 22.00 35.27 -41.61
C LYS A 101 21.52 35.37 -40.15
N PRO A 102 21.65 34.32 -39.32
CA PRO A 102 21.54 34.46 -37.88
C PRO A 102 22.83 35.10 -37.34
N ALA A 103 22.69 36.07 -36.43
CA ALA A 103 23.84 36.59 -35.69
C ALA A 103 24.39 35.51 -34.73
N ALA A 104 25.71 35.46 -34.58
CA ALA A 104 26.34 34.61 -33.58
C ALA A 104 26.10 35.18 -32.17
N GLY A 105 25.79 34.31 -31.20
CA GLY A 105 25.83 34.67 -29.78
C GLY A 105 24.66 34.21 -28.91
N ALA A 106 24.59 32.90 -28.64
CA ALA A 106 24.15 32.33 -27.36
C ALA A 106 24.17 30.80 -27.45
N SER A 107 25.33 30.17 -27.23
CA SER A 107 25.36 28.75 -26.89
C SER A 107 24.64 28.60 -25.54
N GLY A 108 23.45 28.00 -25.55
CA GLY A 108 22.82 27.51 -24.32
C GLY A 108 23.78 26.55 -23.60
N PRO A 109 23.65 26.37 -22.28
CA PRO A 109 24.59 25.55 -21.52
C PRO A 109 24.62 24.13 -22.09
N GLU A 110 25.76 23.74 -22.68
CA GLU A 110 26.02 22.35 -22.99
C GLU A 110 25.91 21.57 -21.67
N LEU A 111 24.90 20.70 -21.59
CA LEU A 111 24.81 19.68 -20.56
C LEU A 111 26.02 18.76 -20.70
N ARG A 112 27.12 19.13 -20.02
CA ARG A 112 28.32 18.31 -19.90
C ARG A 112 27.88 16.92 -19.49
N LYS A 113 28.15 15.92 -20.34
CA LYS A 113 28.02 14.50 -19.98
C LYS A 113 28.86 14.25 -18.74
N MET A 114 28.21 14.20 -17.57
CA MET A 114 28.91 13.96 -16.32
C MET A 114 29.47 12.53 -16.31
N PRO A 115 30.66 12.30 -15.73
CA PRO A 115 31.20 10.95 -15.61
C PRO A 115 30.25 10.09 -14.77
N ARG A 116 29.76 8.98 -15.35
CA ARG A 116 28.87 8.05 -14.65
C ARG A 116 29.61 7.38 -13.49
N ARG A 117 28.89 7.16 -12.38
CA ARG A 117 29.35 6.29 -11.29
C ARG A 117 29.28 4.84 -11.75
N ASP A 118 30.38 4.11 -11.65
CA ASP A 118 30.42 2.68 -11.91
C ASP A 118 29.98 1.90 -10.67
N PHE A 119 28.88 1.16 -10.80
CA PHE A 119 28.31 0.31 -9.76
C PHE A 119 28.36 -1.19 -10.12
N SER A 120 29.10 -1.58 -11.16
CA SER A 120 29.20 -2.97 -11.66
C SER A 120 29.70 -3.98 -10.63
N SER A 121 30.45 -3.53 -9.62
CA SER A 121 30.94 -4.33 -8.48
C SER A 121 30.19 -4.07 -7.17
N THR A 122 29.17 -3.19 -7.17
CA THR A 122 28.48 -2.75 -5.96
C THR A 122 27.08 -3.35 -5.87
N GLN A 123 26.87 -4.25 -4.90
CA GLN A 123 25.53 -4.68 -4.52
C GLN A 123 24.80 -3.53 -3.79
N MET A 124 23.74 -3.03 -4.41
CA MET A 124 22.92 -1.94 -3.87
C MET A 124 21.93 -2.48 -2.82
N ARG A 125 21.74 -1.72 -1.75
CA ARG A 125 20.75 -1.91 -0.68
C ARG A 125 20.07 -0.57 -0.47
N LEU A 126 18.91 -0.42 -1.10
CA LEU A 126 18.18 0.83 -1.17
C LEU A 126 17.09 0.84 -0.10
N VAL A 127 16.98 1.92 0.68
CA VAL A 127 15.78 2.15 1.48
C VAL A 127 14.75 2.86 0.60
N HIS A 128 13.54 2.32 0.48
CA HIS A 128 12.46 3.01 -0.21
C HIS A 128 11.81 4.02 0.74
N LEU A 129 11.66 5.26 0.27
CA LEU A 129 10.79 6.27 0.84
C LEU A 129 9.65 6.52 -0.13
N ASP A 130 8.52 5.87 0.15
CA ASP A 130 7.22 6.31 -0.32
C ASP A 130 6.86 7.62 0.41
N LEU A 131 6.48 8.64 -0.36
CA LEU A 131 6.12 9.98 0.13
C LEU A 131 4.60 10.24 0.05
N LYS A 132 3.79 9.25 -0.33
CA LYS A 132 2.33 9.34 -0.51
C LYS A 132 1.61 9.62 0.81
N GLY A 133 1.38 10.91 1.07
CA GLY A 133 0.74 11.43 2.29
C GLY A 133 1.71 11.60 3.47
N ALA A 134 2.30 10.53 4.00
CA ALA A 134 3.20 10.61 5.18
C ALA A 134 4.65 10.98 4.83
N ALA A 135 4.83 12.06 4.08
CA ALA A 135 6.16 12.55 3.68
C ALA A 135 6.91 13.19 4.87
N PRO A 136 8.13 12.73 5.21
CA PRO A 136 8.92 13.34 6.27
C PRO A 136 9.46 14.72 5.87
N LYS A 137 9.53 15.66 6.81
CA LYS A 137 10.21 16.95 6.62
C LYS A 137 11.71 16.74 6.38
N VAL A 138 12.33 17.65 5.62
CA VAL A 138 13.78 17.60 5.31
C VAL A 138 14.65 17.62 6.58
N SER A 139 14.19 18.29 7.64
CA SER A 139 14.81 18.26 8.98
C SER A 139 14.86 16.88 9.63
N TYR A 140 13.95 15.96 9.26
CA TYR A 140 13.99 14.57 9.70
C TYR A 140 14.85 13.71 8.74
N LEU A 141 14.80 13.98 7.43
CA LEU A 141 15.69 13.35 6.44
C LEU A 141 17.18 13.56 6.78
N GLU A 142 17.56 14.76 7.23
CA GLU A 142 18.90 15.11 7.73
C GLU A 142 19.36 14.22 8.90
N GLN A 143 18.43 13.74 9.73
CA GLN A 143 18.71 12.87 10.87
C GLN A 143 18.73 11.38 10.51
N ILE A 144 17.85 10.93 9.60
CA ILE A 144 17.72 9.50 9.26
C ILE A 144 18.66 9.03 8.15
N PHE A 145 19.14 9.88 7.24
CA PHE A 145 20.12 9.46 6.23
C PHE A 145 21.45 8.97 6.84
N PRO A 146 22.03 9.62 7.88
CA PRO A 146 23.12 9.06 8.65
C PRO A 146 22.79 7.70 9.28
N LEU A 147 21.55 7.51 9.76
CA LEU A 147 21.10 6.24 10.35
C LEU A 147 21.01 5.14 9.27
N PHE A 148 20.44 5.41 8.10
CA PHE A 148 20.35 4.47 6.97
C PHE A 148 21.75 3.99 6.55
N SER A 149 22.68 4.94 6.39
CA SER A 149 24.09 4.67 6.08
C SER A 149 24.76 3.81 7.18
N LYS A 150 24.57 4.16 8.46
CA LYS A 150 25.07 3.40 9.63
C LYS A 150 24.47 1.97 9.73
N MET A 151 23.25 1.77 9.25
CA MET A 151 22.59 0.46 9.15
C MET A 151 23.03 -0.35 7.91
N GLY A 152 23.76 0.26 6.97
CA GLY A 152 24.38 -0.41 5.82
C GLY A 152 23.66 -0.22 4.49
N ALA A 153 22.69 0.68 4.39
CA ALA A 153 22.16 1.14 3.12
C ALA A 153 23.22 1.94 2.34
N ASN A 154 23.17 1.89 1.01
CA ASN A 154 24.03 2.70 0.12
C ASN A 154 23.23 3.48 -0.94
N GLY A 155 21.91 3.54 -0.78
CA GLY A 155 21.05 4.44 -1.54
C GLY A 155 19.63 4.52 -0.98
N VAL A 156 18.84 5.40 -1.59
CA VAL A 156 17.44 5.64 -1.27
C VAL A 156 16.66 5.71 -2.58
N LEU A 157 15.59 4.93 -2.68
CA LEU A 157 14.60 5.02 -3.73
C LEU A 157 13.52 5.99 -3.24
N ILE A 158 13.27 7.10 -3.94
CA ILE A 158 12.30 8.13 -3.51
C ILE A 158 11.13 8.17 -4.49
N GLU A 159 9.96 7.74 -4.05
CA GLU A 159 8.70 7.82 -4.80
C GLU A 159 8.01 9.14 -4.45
N TYR A 160 8.08 10.10 -5.39
CA TYR A 160 7.72 11.49 -5.11
C TYR A 160 6.23 11.81 -5.24
N GLU A 161 5.60 11.31 -6.30
CA GLU A 161 4.20 11.62 -6.67
C GLU A 161 3.84 13.10 -6.47
N ASP A 162 2.80 13.42 -5.68
CA ASP A 162 2.35 14.80 -5.44
C ASP A 162 3.23 15.61 -4.48
N MET A 163 4.29 15.03 -3.91
CA MET A 163 5.28 15.75 -3.09
C MET A 163 6.40 16.42 -3.91
N PHE A 164 6.46 16.22 -5.23
CA PHE A 164 7.43 16.90 -6.09
C PHE A 164 7.02 18.37 -6.39
N PRO A 165 7.97 19.34 -6.45
CA PRO A 165 7.72 20.73 -6.88
C PRO A 165 7.40 20.87 -8.38
N PHE A 166 6.31 20.26 -8.86
CA PHE A 166 5.86 20.45 -10.24
C PHE A 166 5.52 21.91 -10.56
N LYS A 167 5.84 22.35 -11.78
CA LYS A 167 5.65 23.73 -12.24
C LYS A 167 4.82 23.82 -13.53
N GLY A 168 4.20 24.98 -13.75
CA GLY A 168 3.41 25.27 -14.95
C GLY A 168 2.15 24.41 -15.00
N GLU A 169 1.86 23.81 -16.15
CA GLU A 169 0.65 22.98 -16.34
C GLU A 169 0.51 21.79 -15.37
N LEU A 170 1.63 21.36 -14.77
CA LEU A 170 1.69 20.28 -13.78
C LEU A 170 1.55 20.76 -12.33
N GLU A 171 1.49 22.07 -12.08
CA GLU A 171 1.38 22.66 -10.73
C GLU A 171 0.13 22.18 -9.96
N ILE A 172 -0.95 21.87 -10.69
CA ILE A 172 -2.19 21.28 -10.15
C ILE A 172 -1.97 19.93 -9.44
N LEU A 173 -0.89 19.22 -9.76
CA LEU A 173 -0.57 17.89 -9.22
C LEU A 173 0.08 17.93 -7.85
N ARG A 174 0.52 19.10 -7.36
CA ARG A 174 1.25 19.20 -6.09
C ARG A 174 0.30 19.10 -4.89
N SER A 175 0.73 18.40 -3.86
CA SER A 175 0.24 18.58 -2.50
C SER A 175 0.48 20.05 -2.06
N PRO A 176 -0.42 20.64 -1.23
CA PRO A 176 -0.14 21.90 -0.54
C PRO A 176 1.13 21.88 0.32
N TYR A 177 1.60 20.69 0.70
CA TYR A 177 2.83 20.45 1.46
C TYR A 177 3.99 19.89 0.62
N ALA A 178 3.88 19.89 -0.71
CA ALA A 178 4.95 19.45 -1.60
C ALA A 178 6.28 20.16 -1.28
N TYR A 179 7.39 19.43 -1.42
CA TYR A 179 8.73 19.98 -1.21
C TYR A 179 9.01 21.15 -2.16
N SER A 180 9.80 22.13 -1.71
CA SER A 180 10.34 23.18 -2.58
C SER A 180 11.44 22.64 -3.49
N GLU A 181 11.90 23.42 -4.49
CA GLU A 181 13.06 22.99 -5.29
C GLU A 181 14.35 22.98 -4.45
N GLU A 182 14.43 23.88 -3.49
CA GLU A 182 15.50 24.00 -2.50
C GLU A 182 15.55 22.75 -1.60
N ASP A 183 14.38 22.22 -1.19
CA ASP A 183 14.28 20.95 -0.48
C ASP A 183 14.80 19.79 -1.32
N ILE A 184 14.43 19.69 -2.61
CA ILE A 184 14.92 18.63 -3.51
C ILE A 184 16.45 18.69 -3.69
N VAL A 185 17.04 19.89 -3.71
CA VAL A 185 18.51 20.06 -3.70
C VAL A 185 19.09 19.60 -2.36
N LYS A 186 18.55 20.08 -1.24
CA LYS A 186 19.02 19.74 0.12
C LYS A 186 18.92 18.24 0.41
N ILE A 187 17.86 17.55 -0.04
CA ILE A 187 17.71 16.10 0.08
C ILE A 187 18.87 15.37 -0.63
N GLN A 188 19.22 15.79 -1.86
CA GLN A 188 20.33 15.19 -2.61
C GLN A 188 21.69 15.49 -1.98
N GLU A 189 21.91 16.70 -1.44
CA GLU A 189 23.11 17.03 -0.67
C GLU A 189 23.26 16.14 0.57
N LEU A 190 22.18 16.01 1.36
CA LEU A 190 22.14 15.16 2.55
C LEU A 190 22.42 13.69 2.22
N ALA A 191 21.88 13.19 1.12
CA ALA A 191 22.14 11.82 0.66
C ALA A 191 23.61 11.65 0.25
N GLY A 192 24.16 12.60 -0.51
CA GLY A 192 25.56 12.62 -0.92
C GLY A 192 26.54 12.63 0.26
N LEU A 193 26.29 13.47 1.27
CA LEU A 193 27.08 13.52 2.52
C LEU A 193 27.10 12.17 3.25
N ASN A 194 26.01 11.41 3.16
CA ASN A 194 25.86 10.09 3.80
C ASN A 194 26.21 8.91 2.88
N LYS A 195 26.75 9.16 1.68
CA LYS A 195 27.10 8.16 0.65
C LYS A 195 25.90 7.31 0.21
N LEU A 196 24.74 7.92 0.12
CA LEU A 196 23.51 7.33 -0.40
C LEU A 196 23.27 7.81 -1.83
N GLU A 197 23.19 6.87 -2.77
CA GLU A 197 22.68 7.12 -4.12
C GLU A 197 21.18 7.42 -4.07
N ILE A 198 20.71 8.54 -4.65
CA ILE A 198 19.28 8.79 -4.84
C ILE A 198 18.82 8.22 -6.17
N ILE A 199 17.74 7.45 -6.15
CA ILE A 199 17.02 7.00 -7.35
C ILE A 199 15.59 7.57 -7.25
N PRO A 200 15.16 8.45 -8.17
CA PRO A 200 13.77 8.87 -8.24
C PRO A 200 12.90 7.73 -8.77
N LEU A 201 11.74 7.50 -8.13
CA LEU A 201 10.63 6.73 -8.67
C LEU A 201 9.53 7.70 -9.12
N VAL A 202 9.08 7.52 -10.36
CA VAL A 202 7.94 8.23 -10.95
C VAL A 202 6.98 7.18 -11.50
N GLN A 203 5.74 7.15 -11.04
CA GLN A 203 4.73 6.24 -11.57
C GLN A 203 4.33 6.64 -13.00
N THR A 204 4.40 5.69 -13.94
CA THR A 204 4.20 5.96 -15.38
C THR A 204 3.09 5.17 -16.05
N PHE A 205 2.35 4.31 -15.33
CA PHE A 205 1.27 3.53 -15.95
C PHE A 205 0.12 3.19 -14.98
N GLY A 206 0.37 2.33 -13.99
CA GLY A 206 -0.47 2.14 -12.80
C GLY A 206 -0.08 3.12 -11.69
N HIS A 207 -0.79 3.09 -10.56
CA HIS A 207 -0.53 3.94 -9.37
C HIS A 207 -0.41 5.44 -9.67
N VAL A 208 -1.22 5.93 -10.61
CA VAL A 208 -1.22 7.32 -11.11
C VAL A 208 -2.45 8.12 -10.61
N GLU A 209 -3.04 7.69 -9.50
CA GLU A 209 -4.20 8.34 -8.88
C GLU A 209 -3.92 9.81 -8.56
N PHE A 210 -2.69 10.16 -8.17
CA PHE A 210 -2.29 11.55 -7.91
C PHE A 210 -2.47 12.47 -9.12
N ILE A 211 -2.41 11.91 -10.33
CA ILE A 211 -2.65 12.62 -11.59
C ILE A 211 -4.13 12.53 -11.95
N LEU A 212 -4.66 11.31 -12.01
CA LEU A 212 -5.97 11.02 -12.57
C LEU A 212 -7.12 11.38 -11.63
N LYS A 213 -6.86 11.75 -10.36
CA LYS A 213 -7.85 12.36 -9.45
C LYS A 213 -8.34 13.73 -9.91
N HIS A 214 -7.53 14.47 -10.67
CA HIS A 214 -7.88 15.80 -11.17
C HIS A 214 -8.71 15.72 -12.45
N ASP A 215 -9.84 16.46 -12.52
CA ASP A 215 -10.72 16.47 -13.69
C ASP A 215 -10.00 16.86 -15.00
N LYS A 216 -8.95 17.69 -14.91
CA LYS A 216 -8.06 18.06 -16.04
C LYS A 216 -7.46 16.85 -16.78
N TYR A 217 -7.23 15.73 -16.08
CA TYR A 217 -6.58 14.53 -16.62
C TYR A 217 -7.50 13.31 -16.65
N ARG A 218 -8.79 13.48 -16.31
CA ARG A 218 -9.75 12.38 -16.17
C ARG A 218 -10.02 11.63 -17.48
N HIS A 219 -9.88 12.29 -18.63
CA HIS A 219 -9.98 11.68 -19.96
C HIS A 219 -8.82 10.74 -20.29
N LEU A 220 -7.71 10.79 -19.54
CA LEU A 220 -6.54 9.93 -19.72
C LEU A 220 -6.65 8.59 -19.00
N ARG A 221 -7.74 8.31 -18.27
CA ARG A 221 -7.96 7.03 -17.55
C ARG A 221 -8.24 5.88 -18.53
N GLU A 222 -7.67 4.71 -18.28
CA GLU A 222 -7.98 3.46 -19.01
C GLU A 222 -9.47 3.11 -18.89
N VAL A 223 -10.01 3.19 -17.68
CA VAL A 223 -11.45 3.10 -17.41
C VAL A 223 -11.89 4.40 -16.77
N GLU A 224 -12.82 5.14 -17.39
CA GLU A 224 -13.27 6.48 -16.97
C GLU A 224 -13.58 6.59 -15.46
N ARG A 225 -14.15 5.52 -14.88
CA ARG A 225 -14.54 5.45 -13.47
C ARG A 225 -13.38 5.30 -12.48
N PHE A 226 -12.22 4.80 -12.93
CA PHE A 226 -11.11 4.37 -12.08
C PHE A 226 -9.87 5.24 -12.32
N PRO A 227 -9.38 5.99 -11.31
CA PRO A 227 -8.22 6.86 -11.44
C PRO A 227 -6.87 6.11 -11.41
N ASN A 228 -6.87 4.78 -11.52
CA ASN A 228 -5.70 3.96 -11.18
C ASN A 228 -4.67 3.82 -12.29
N SER A 229 -5.07 3.94 -13.56
CA SER A 229 -4.20 3.63 -14.69
C SER A 229 -4.49 4.47 -15.92
N PHE A 230 -3.44 4.82 -16.65
CA PHE A 230 -3.54 5.56 -17.91
C PHE A 230 -4.09 4.69 -19.06
N ASN A 231 -4.88 5.29 -19.95
CA ASN A 231 -5.16 4.78 -21.29
C ASN A 231 -3.88 4.96 -22.15
N PRO A 232 -3.21 3.87 -22.58
CA PRO A 232 -1.95 3.95 -23.33
C PRO A 232 -2.15 4.38 -24.79
N HIS A 233 -3.40 4.49 -25.26
CA HIS A 233 -3.74 4.88 -26.62
C HIS A 233 -4.15 6.36 -26.75
N HIS A 234 -4.40 7.06 -25.65
CA HIS A 234 -4.71 8.48 -25.69
C HIS A 234 -3.44 9.31 -25.97
N PRO A 235 -3.37 10.14 -27.03
CA PRO A 235 -2.13 10.82 -27.43
C PRO A 235 -1.49 11.70 -26.34
N GLU A 236 -2.31 12.34 -25.51
CA GLU A 236 -1.85 13.20 -24.42
C GLU A 236 -1.19 12.42 -23.28
N THR A 237 -1.48 11.12 -23.09
CA THR A 237 -0.86 10.29 -22.03
C THR A 237 0.66 10.34 -22.11
N LEU A 238 1.22 10.06 -23.28
CA LEU A 238 2.67 10.04 -23.47
C LEU A 238 3.27 11.45 -23.42
N ALA A 239 2.53 12.49 -23.82
CA ALA A 239 2.97 13.88 -23.71
C ALA A 239 3.07 14.32 -22.23
N LEU A 240 2.07 13.99 -21.43
CA LEU A 240 2.03 14.25 -19.98
C LEU A 240 3.17 13.52 -19.25
N LEU A 241 3.35 12.22 -19.53
CA LEU A 241 4.44 11.42 -18.96
C LEU A 241 5.83 11.99 -19.30
N LYS A 242 6.03 12.43 -20.55
CA LYS A 242 7.29 13.09 -20.96
C LYS A 242 7.52 14.39 -20.16
N ALA A 243 6.48 15.21 -19.96
CA ALA A 243 6.60 16.43 -19.15
C ALA A 243 6.93 16.14 -17.67
N LEU A 244 6.24 15.17 -17.05
CA LEU A 244 6.49 14.71 -15.67
C LEU A 244 7.93 14.22 -15.49
N LEU A 245 8.36 13.27 -16.32
CA LEU A 245 9.71 12.70 -16.30
C LEU A 245 10.77 13.78 -16.55
N THR A 246 10.55 14.72 -17.47
CA THR A 246 11.48 15.85 -17.68
C THR A 246 11.63 16.69 -16.41
N GLN A 247 10.55 17.06 -15.73
CA GLN A 247 10.67 17.87 -14.50
C GLN A 247 11.43 17.11 -13.40
N VAL A 248 11.07 15.86 -13.10
CA VAL A 248 11.73 15.06 -12.05
C VAL A 248 13.20 14.79 -12.38
N LEU A 249 13.49 14.30 -13.60
CA LEU A 249 14.85 13.87 -13.96
C LEU A 249 15.81 15.03 -14.23
N SER A 250 15.29 16.22 -14.60
CA SER A 250 16.10 17.45 -14.64
C SER A 250 16.66 17.86 -13.27
N LYS A 251 16.06 17.40 -12.16
CA LYS A 251 16.56 17.63 -10.80
C LYS A 251 17.48 16.52 -10.29
N HIS A 252 17.55 15.38 -10.97
CA HIS A 252 18.28 14.17 -10.55
C HIS A 252 19.44 13.83 -11.50
N LEU A 253 20.16 14.85 -11.97
CA LEU A 253 21.25 14.71 -12.97
C LEU A 253 22.47 13.89 -12.48
N HIS A 254 22.53 13.57 -11.18
CA HIS A 254 23.60 12.78 -10.58
C HIS A 254 23.22 11.31 -10.29
N SER A 255 21.95 10.93 -10.48
CA SER A 255 21.48 9.56 -10.33
C SER A 255 22.01 8.68 -11.46
N SER A 256 22.34 7.41 -11.16
CA SER A 256 22.63 6.39 -12.17
C SER A 256 21.38 5.69 -12.70
N TRP A 257 20.26 5.75 -11.97
CA TRP A 257 19.00 5.08 -12.32
C TRP A 257 17.76 5.96 -12.12
N VAL A 258 16.67 5.58 -12.78
CA VAL A 258 15.30 6.03 -12.50
C VAL A 258 14.39 4.81 -12.42
N HIS A 259 13.45 4.80 -11.49
CA HIS A 259 12.40 3.80 -11.42
C HIS A 259 11.10 4.36 -12.04
N ILE A 260 10.50 3.66 -13.01
CA ILE A 260 9.31 4.13 -13.73
C ILE A 260 7.99 3.55 -13.20
N GLY A 261 8.07 2.76 -12.12
CA GLY A 261 6.95 2.08 -11.50
C GLY A 261 6.36 1.05 -12.46
N ALA A 262 5.12 1.30 -12.88
CA ALA A 262 4.37 0.55 -13.91
C ALA A 262 4.00 -0.89 -13.51
N ASP A 263 3.98 -1.13 -12.21
CA ASP A 263 3.26 -2.21 -11.55
C ASP A 263 1.74 -2.09 -11.72
N GLU A 264 1.04 -3.20 -11.46
CA GLU A 264 -0.37 -3.22 -11.05
C GLU A 264 -1.31 -2.34 -11.91
N VAL A 265 -1.15 -2.42 -13.24
CA VAL A 265 -1.98 -1.69 -14.22
C VAL A 265 -3.37 -2.33 -14.30
N PHE A 266 -4.17 -2.10 -13.26
CA PHE A 266 -5.50 -2.67 -13.11
C PHE A 266 -6.43 -2.23 -14.25
N HIS A 267 -7.29 -3.15 -14.69
CA HIS A 267 -8.26 -2.93 -15.78
C HIS A 267 -7.65 -2.58 -17.16
N LEU A 268 -6.35 -2.80 -17.38
CA LEU A 268 -5.73 -2.66 -18.71
C LEU A 268 -6.45 -3.54 -19.74
N GLY A 269 -6.89 -2.95 -20.85
CA GLY A 269 -7.71 -3.62 -21.86
C GLY A 269 -9.22 -3.44 -21.67
N GLU A 270 -9.68 -2.83 -20.58
CA GLU A 270 -11.12 -2.57 -20.36
C GLU A 270 -11.61 -1.25 -20.96
N GLY A 271 -10.71 -0.31 -21.28
CA GLY A 271 -11.01 0.93 -21.99
C GLY A 271 -11.53 0.68 -23.41
N MET A 272 -12.29 1.62 -23.97
CA MET A 272 -12.85 1.46 -25.34
C MET A 272 -11.74 1.42 -26.40
N ASP A 273 -10.74 2.30 -26.28
CA ASP A 273 -9.58 2.32 -27.19
C ASP A 273 -8.76 1.04 -27.07
N SER A 274 -8.53 0.58 -25.84
CA SER A 274 -7.79 -0.62 -25.51
C SER A 274 -8.50 -1.89 -26.00
N LYS A 275 -9.84 -1.96 -25.90
CA LYS A 275 -10.68 -2.99 -26.55
C LYS A 275 -10.55 -2.97 -28.07
N ASN A 276 -10.63 -1.78 -28.69
CA ASN A 276 -10.47 -1.61 -30.14
C ASN A 276 -9.05 -1.99 -30.62
N TRP A 277 -8.02 -1.70 -29.82
CA TRP A 277 -6.65 -2.10 -30.12
C TRP A 277 -6.48 -3.62 -30.00
N MET A 278 -6.99 -4.23 -28.92
CA MET A 278 -6.94 -5.68 -28.70
C MET A 278 -7.63 -6.45 -29.82
N SER A 279 -8.81 -6.00 -30.28
CA SER A 279 -9.53 -6.67 -31.37
C SER A 279 -8.74 -6.68 -32.69
N ARG A 280 -7.83 -5.73 -32.89
CA ARG A 280 -6.93 -5.62 -34.06
C ARG A 280 -5.58 -6.32 -33.86
N ASN A 281 -5.22 -6.64 -32.62
CA ASN A 281 -3.91 -7.19 -32.23
C ASN A 281 -4.03 -8.55 -31.52
N GLY A 282 -5.07 -9.34 -31.82
CA GLY A 282 -5.23 -10.71 -31.34
C GLY A 282 -5.45 -10.86 -29.83
N GLY A 283 -5.86 -9.79 -29.13
CA GLY A 283 -6.07 -9.81 -27.67
C GLY A 283 -4.79 -9.74 -26.83
N ASP A 284 -3.64 -9.40 -27.42
CA ASP A 284 -2.35 -9.42 -26.72
C ASP A 284 -2.14 -8.21 -25.79
N MET A 285 -2.71 -8.30 -24.59
CA MET A 285 -2.51 -7.33 -23.50
C MET A 285 -1.04 -7.18 -23.09
N GLY A 286 -0.22 -8.23 -23.22
CA GLY A 286 1.21 -8.17 -22.91
C GLY A 286 1.97 -7.28 -23.87
N LYS A 287 1.65 -7.36 -25.16
CA LYS A 287 2.15 -6.44 -26.20
C LYS A 287 1.63 -5.02 -26.04
N MET A 288 0.37 -4.83 -25.59
CA MET A 288 -0.14 -3.50 -25.24
C MET A 288 0.71 -2.86 -24.14
N TYR A 289 0.94 -3.59 -23.05
CA TYR A 289 1.81 -3.15 -21.95
C TYR A 289 3.23 -2.82 -22.43
N LEU A 290 3.87 -3.75 -23.15
CA LEU A 290 5.22 -3.56 -23.66
C LEU A 290 5.36 -2.37 -24.63
N ASN A 291 4.34 -2.05 -25.44
CA ASN A 291 4.38 -0.88 -26.31
C ASN A 291 4.48 0.42 -25.50
N HIS A 292 3.69 0.55 -24.41
CA HIS A 292 3.73 1.71 -23.53
C HIS A 292 5.10 1.83 -22.82
N ILE A 293 5.56 0.75 -22.19
CA ILE A 293 6.87 0.71 -21.52
C ILE A 293 8.00 1.03 -22.51
N ARG A 294 7.93 0.52 -23.74
CA ARG A 294 8.93 0.80 -24.77
C ARG A 294 9.04 2.30 -25.05
N GLU A 295 7.93 3.02 -25.22
CA GLU A 295 7.94 4.47 -25.45
C GLU A 295 8.53 5.25 -24.28
N VAL A 296 8.16 4.90 -23.04
CA VAL A 296 8.72 5.53 -21.82
C VAL A 296 10.23 5.27 -21.69
N VAL A 297 10.66 4.02 -21.87
CA VAL A 297 12.08 3.63 -21.80
C VAL A 297 12.89 4.27 -22.93
N HIS A 298 12.38 4.30 -24.17
CA HIS A 298 13.08 4.95 -25.29
C HIS A 298 13.17 6.47 -25.09
N PHE A 299 12.13 7.11 -24.53
CA PHE A 299 12.21 8.51 -24.17
C PHE A 299 13.36 8.77 -23.19
N ILE A 300 13.40 8.06 -22.05
CA ILE A 300 14.46 8.24 -21.03
C ILE A 300 15.85 7.94 -21.63
N ALA A 301 16.00 6.85 -22.37
CA ALA A 301 17.27 6.46 -23.00
C ALA A 301 17.75 7.44 -24.08
N SER A 302 16.85 8.20 -24.71
CA SER A 302 17.19 9.25 -25.68
C SER A 302 17.69 10.56 -25.04
N GLN A 303 17.46 10.76 -23.74
CA GLN A 303 17.84 11.98 -23.03
C GLN A 303 19.32 11.97 -22.60
N PRO A 304 19.97 13.15 -22.48
CA PRO A 304 21.37 13.25 -22.10
C PRO A 304 21.69 12.83 -20.65
N TRP A 305 20.67 12.54 -19.82
CA TRP A 305 20.82 12.08 -18.44
C TRP A 305 21.61 10.77 -18.33
N GLY A 306 21.48 9.87 -19.31
CA GLY A 306 22.21 8.60 -19.31
C GLY A 306 21.79 7.61 -18.22
N LEU A 307 20.57 7.75 -17.69
CA LEU A 307 20.00 6.89 -16.67
C LEU A 307 19.73 5.48 -17.22
N GLN A 308 19.86 4.46 -16.37
CA GLN A 308 19.31 3.12 -16.61
C GLN A 308 17.94 3.01 -15.92
N VAL A 309 16.95 2.44 -16.62
CA VAL A 309 15.58 2.34 -16.12
C VAL A 309 15.42 1.12 -15.20
N LEU A 310 14.65 1.28 -14.14
CA LEU A 310 14.12 0.22 -13.30
C LEU A 310 12.59 0.19 -13.43
N LEU A 311 11.98 -0.98 -13.42
CA LEU A 311 10.53 -1.14 -13.39
C LEU A 311 10.15 -2.36 -12.55
N TRP A 312 8.97 -2.34 -11.94
CA TRP A 312 8.44 -3.50 -11.24
C TRP A 312 8.12 -4.63 -12.22
N ASP A 313 8.33 -5.88 -11.82
CA ASP A 313 8.28 -7.01 -12.75
C ASP A 313 6.90 -7.69 -12.88
N ASP A 314 5.94 -7.40 -12.00
CA ASP A 314 4.69 -8.17 -11.85
C ASP A 314 3.87 -8.24 -13.15
N MET A 315 3.81 -7.14 -13.90
CA MET A 315 3.20 -7.10 -15.23
C MET A 315 3.98 -7.94 -16.25
N LEU A 316 5.31 -7.92 -16.21
CA LEU A 316 6.18 -8.73 -17.09
C LEU A 316 6.04 -10.24 -16.83
N ARG A 317 5.68 -10.68 -15.62
CA ARG A 317 5.51 -12.12 -15.29
C ARG A 317 4.57 -12.82 -16.26
N LYS A 318 3.48 -12.15 -16.66
CA LYS A 318 2.42 -12.67 -17.57
C LYS A 318 2.77 -12.58 -19.06
N VAL A 319 3.80 -11.83 -19.45
CA VAL A 319 4.16 -11.60 -20.86
C VAL A 319 5.11 -12.69 -21.38
N GLY A 320 4.94 -13.15 -22.62
CA GLY A 320 5.81 -14.16 -23.24
C GLY A 320 7.25 -13.65 -23.46
N ALA A 321 8.25 -14.50 -23.28
CA ALA A 321 9.67 -14.12 -23.37
C ALA A 321 10.04 -13.51 -24.74
N ALA A 322 9.56 -14.09 -25.84
CA ALA A 322 9.77 -13.55 -27.19
C ALA A 322 9.24 -12.11 -27.35
N ALA A 323 8.06 -11.81 -26.82
CA ALA A 323 7.50 -10.45 -26.88
C ALA A 323 8.37 -9.45 -26.08
N ILE A 324 8.91 -9.86 -24.94
CA ILE A 324 9.85 -9.04 -24.14
C ILE A 324 11.14 -8.79 -24.95
N GLN A 325 11.71 -9.82 -25.59
CA GLN A 325 12.88 -9.69 -26.46
C GLN A 325 12.62 -8.72 -27.63
N ASP A 326 11.51 -8.92 -28.35
CA ASP A 326 11.10 -8.12 -29.51
C ASP A 326 10.84 -6.64 -29.17
N SER A 327 10.42 -6.36 -27.94
CA SER A 327 10.24 -4.98 -27.45
C SER A 327 11.55 -4.19 -27.34
N GLY A 328 12.68 -4.89 -27.19
CA GLY A 328 14.02 -4.32 -27.03
C GLY A 328 14.30 -3.63 -25.70
N ILE A 329 13.36 -3.61 -24.73
CA ILE A 329 13.51 -2.85 -23.47
C ILE A 329 14.70 -3.31 -22.60
N ALA A 330 15.10 -4.58 -22.72
CA ALA A 330 16.16 -5.20 -21.93
C ALA A 330 17.55 -4.53 -22.06
N LYS A 331 17.76 -3.74 -23.12
CA LYS A 331 19.00 -2.96 -23.33
C LYS A 331 19.10 -1.71 -22.44
N HIS A 332 17.99 -1.24 -21.90
CA HIS A 332 17.87 0.07 -21.24
C HIS A 332 17.16 0.02 -19.88
N ALA A 333 16.46 -1.09 -19.58
CA ALA A 333 15.72 -1.29 -18.36
C ALA A 333 16.14 -2.58 -17.64
N SER A 334 15.93 -2.65 -16.34
CA SER A 334 16.15 -3.83 -15.49
C SER A 334 14.90 -4.11 -14.63
N PRO A 335 14.38 -5.35 -14.59
CA PRO A 335 13.22 -5.67 -13.78
C PRO A 335 13.57 -5.70 -12.29
N VAL A 336 12.66 -5.21 -11.46
CA VAL A 336 12.70 -5.24 -10.00
C VAL A 336 11.66 -6.24 -9.51
N LEU A 337 12.14 -7.42 -9.11
CA LEU A 337 11.31 -8.56 -8.68
C LEU A 337 10.86 -8.38 -7.23
N TRP A 338 9.56 -8.14 -7.02
CA TRP A 338 8.99 -7.88 -5.69
C TRP A 338 8.11 -9.03 -5.17
N PHE A 339 8.26 -9.38 -3.90
CA PHE A 339 7.43 -10.38 -3.22
C PHE A 339 7.59 -10.25 -1.70
N TYR A 340 6.48 -10.03 -0.99
CA TYR A 340 6.52 -9.59 0.41
C TYR A 340 6.13 -10.65 1.45
N ALA A 341 5.58 -11.79 1.03
CA ALA A 341 5.26 -12.88 1.96
C ALA A 341 6.52 -13.39 2.70
N PRO A 342 6.42 -13.80 3.98
CA PRO A 342 7.56 -14.28 4.77
C PRO A 342 8.10 -15.66 4.32
N ASP A 343 7.29 -16.44 3.62
CA ASP A 343 7.49 -17.87 3.37
C ASP A 343 7.42 -18.27 1.89
N PHE A 344 7.53 -17.30 0.96
CA PHE A 344 7.37 -17.52 -0.48
C PHE A 344 8.27 -18.63 -1.07
N ASP A 345 7.79 -19.24 -2.16
CA ASP A 345 8.55 -20.24 -2.91
C ASP A 345 9.68 -19.58 -3.71
N THR A 346 10.91 -19.80 -3.25
CA THR A 346 12.12 -19.30 -3.91
C THR A 346 12.35 -19.95 -5.28
N GLN A 347 11.78 -21.14 -5.56
CA GLN A 347 11.86 -21.78 -6.88
C GLN A 347 10.98 -21.07 -7.92
N GLN A 348 9.80 -20.58 -7.51
CA GLN A 348 8.96 -19.73 -8.36
C GLN A 348 9.69 -18.45 -8.78
N ILE A 349 10.39 -17.80 -7.85
CA ILE A 349 11.21 -16.62 -8.17
C ILE A 349 12.37 -16.99 -9.11
N GLY A 350 13.02 -18.15 -8.91
CA GLY A 350 14.04 -18.69 -9.83
C GLY A 350 13.57 -18.76 -11.29
N ARG A 351 12.35 -19.25 -11.54
CA ARG A 351 11.78 -19.33 -12.91
C ARG A 351 11.59 -17.95 -13.57
N TYR A 352 11.32 -16.90 -12.80
CA TYR A 352 11.28 -15.54 -13.34
C TYR A 352 12.68 -15.00 -13.65
N ILE A 353 13.68 -15.31 -12.80
CA ILE A 353 15.09 -14.94 -13.06
C ILE A 353 15.60 -15.60 -14.35
N GLU A 354 15.35 -16.91 -14.52
CA GLU A 354 15.68 -17.67 -15.74
C GLU A 354 15.04 -17.02 -16.98
N LYS A 355 13.73 -16.78 -16.95
CA LYS A 355 12.99 -16.08 -18.02
C LYS A 355 13.59 -14.71 -18.35
N TYR A 356 13.93 -13.89 -17.35
CA TYR A 356 14.47 -12.56 -17.60
C TYR A 356 15.92 -12.61 -18.14
N ALA A 357 16.70 -13.61 -17.74
CA ALA A 357 18.01 -13.89 -18.34
C ALA A 357 17.88 -14.31 -19.82
N GLU A 358 16.92 -15.19 -20.16
CA GLU A 358 16.59 -15.55 -21.54
C GLU A 358 16.14 -14.32 -22.35
N CYS A 359 15.39 -13.40 -21.74
CA CYS A 359 14.97 -12.15 -22.38
C CYS A 359 16.13 -11.17 -22.67
N GLY A 360 17.35 -11.46 -22.22
CA GLY A 360 18.54 -10.65 -22.45
C GLY A 360 18.68 -9.44 -21.52
N PHE A 361 18.01 -9.43 -20.36
CA PHE A 361 18.24 -8.42 -19.34
C PHE A 361 19.65 -8.61 -18.74
N PRO A 362 20.52 -7.58 -18.72
CA PRO A 362 21.89 -7.72 -18.23
C PRO A 362 21.95 -7.72 -16.70
N THR A 363 21.03 -7.01 -16.04
CA THR A 363 20.96 -6.91 -14.58
C THR A 363 19.53 -7.06 -14.08
N ILE A 364 19.41 -7.52 -12.84
CA ILE A 364 18.16 -7.71 -12.13
C ILE A 364 18.25 -7.12 -10.72
N TRP A 365 17.10 -6.70 -10.23
CA TRP A 365 16.93 -6.17 -8.88
C TRP A 365 15.83 -6.95 -8.15
N PHE A 366 15.87 -6.89 -6.82
CA PHE A 366 14.83 -7.47 -5.96
C PHE A 366 14.16 -6.41 -5.09
N ALA A 367 12.97 -6.72 -4.58
CA ALA A 367 12.28 -5.90 -3.59
C ALA A 367 11.72 -6.75 -2.44
N SER A 368 12.27 -6.50 -1.26
CA SER A 368 11.71 -6.91 0.03
C SER A 368 10.90 -5.75 0.62
N ALA A 369 10.34 -5.94 1.83
CA ALA A 369 9.66 -4.86 2.55
C ALA A 369 10.10 -4.82 4.02
N PHE A 370 10.17 -3.62 4.60
CA PHE A 370 10.42 -3.41 6.04
C PHE A 370 9.20 -2.87 6.81
N LYS A 371 8.19 -2.32 6.12
CA LYS A 371 6.88 -1.92 6.63
C LYS A 371 5.86 -1.88 5.48
N GLY A 372 4.58 -1.63 5.75
CA GLY A 372 3.60 -1.24 4.73
C GLY A 372 3.09 -2.35 3.81
N THR A 373 3.36 -3.63 4.15
CA THR A 373 2.97 -4.80 3.31
C THR A 373 2.21 -5.87 4.09
N THR A 374 1.75 -5.57 5.30
CA THR A 374 1.07 -6.55 6.18
C THR A 374 -0.36 -6.18 6.52
N GLY A 375 -0.83 -5.01 6.07
CA GLY A 375 -2.22 -4.59 6.10
C GLY A 375 -2.37 -3.13 5.61
N PRO A 376 -3.49 -2.77 4.96
CA PRO A 376 -3.73 -1.43 4.40
C PRO A 376 -4.02 -0.35 5.45
N ALA A 377 -4.12 -0.72 6.73
CA ALA A 377 -4.26 0.18 7.87
C ALA A 377 -3.43 -0.35 9.06
N GLN A 378 -2.27 -0.93 8.78
CA GLN A 378 -1.38 -1.45 9.82
C GLN A 378 -0.72 -0.28 10.56
N ALA A 379 -0.86 -0.20 11.88
CA ALA A 379 -0.21 0.85 12.69
C ALA A 379 1.16 0.41 13.26
N TRP A 380 1.34 -0.88 13.54
CA TRP A 380 2.51 -1.46 14.21
C TRP A 380 3.27 -2.47 13.34
N THR A 381 4.59 -2.33 13.23
CA THR A 381 5.38 -3.11 12.24
C THR A 381 5.76 -4.51 12.73
N PRO A 382 5.35 -5.60 12.05
CA PRO A 382 5.62 -6.97 12.48
C PRO A 382 7.04 -7.44 12.14
N LEU A 383 7.95 -7.37 13.11
CA LEU A 383 9.41 -7.53 12.91
C LEU A 383 9.80 -8.90 12.35
N ASN A 384 9.22 -10.00 12.83
CA ASN A 384 9.57 -11.34 12.34
C ASN A 384 9.13 -11.54 10.88
N THR A 385 7.97 -11.03 10.48
CA THR A 385 7.46 -11.16 9.10
C THR A 385 8.44 -10.58 8.09
N HIS A 386 8.91 -9.35 8.32
CA HIS A 386 9.89 -8.69 7.46
C HIS A 386 11.26 -9.38 7.50
N LEU A 387 11.70 -9.88 8.66
CA LEU A 387 12.92 -10.69 8.77
C LEU A 387 12.84 -11.97 7.91
N GLN A 388 11.76 -12.75 8.02
CA GLN A 388 11.61 -13.99 7.24
C GLN A 388 11.60 -13.71 5.74
N ASN A 389 10.93 -12.64 5.29
CA ASN A 389 10.97 -12.20 3.90
C ASN A 389 12.41 -11.93 3.41
N HIS A 390 13.23 -11.24 4.20
CA HIS A 390 14.64 -11.00 3.87
C HIS A 390 15.48 -12.28 3.85
N LEU A 391 15.21 -13.24 4.75
CA LEU A 391 15.86 -14.55 4.74
C LEU A 391 15.47 -15.41 3.51
N ARG A 392 14.28 -15.19 2.92
CA ARG A 392 13.91 -15.77 1.62
C ARG A 392 14.65 -15.10 0.47
N TRP A 393 14.72 -13.77 0.45
CA TRP A 393 15.48 -13.03 -0.56
C TRP A 393 16.97 -13.37 -0.59
N LEU A 394 17.61 -13.58 0.57
CA LEU A 394 18.99 -14.07 0.63
C LEU A 394 19.17 -15.44 -0.06
N LYS A 395 18.21 -16.36 0.08
CA LYS A 395 18.24 -17.66 -0.62
C LYS A 395 18.06 -17.50 -2.13
N VAL A 396 17.24 -16.53 -2.57
CA VAL A 396 17.11 -16.19 -4.01
C VAL A 396 18.43 -15.65 -4.54
N ILE A 397 19.05 -14.68 -3.87
CA ILE A 397 20.35 -14.10 -4.24
C ILE A 397 21.43 -15.20 -4.35
N GLN A 398 21.52 -16.10 -3.36
CA GLN A 398 22.44 -17.24 -3.40
C GLN A 398 22.15 -18.20 -4.57
N SER A 399 20.88 -18.39 -4.95
CA SER A 399 20.52 -19.28 -6.05
C SER A 399 20.91 -18.76 -7.44
N MET A 400 21.20 -17.46 -7.58
CA MET A 400 21.56 -16.83 -8.86
C MET A 400 22.89 -17.28 -9.44
N GLU A 401 23.76 -17.94 -8.67
CA GLU A 401 24.98 -18.60 -9.19
C GLU A 401 24.67 -19.59 -10.32
N LYS A 402 23.42 -20.08 -10.41
CA LYS A 402 22.92 -20.97 -11.46
C LYS A 402 22.57 -20.26 -12.78
N THR A 403 22.43 -18.94 -12.78
CA THR A 403 22.01 -18.13 -13.93
C THR A 403 23.02 -17.01 -14.23
N PRO A 404 24.27 -17.34 -14.60
CA PRO A 404 25.37 -16.36 -14.69
C PRO A 404 25.21 -15.33 -15.81
N SER A 405 24.22 -15.48 -16.70
CA SER A 405 23.91 -14.53 -17.78
C SER A 405 23.17 -13.27 -17.32
N ILE A 406 22.67 -13.21 -16.08
CA ILE A 406 22.03 -12.02 -15.50
C ILE A 406 22.63 -11.68 -14.14
N HIS A 407 23.01 -10.42 -13.93
CA HIS A 407 23.70 -9.99 -12.72
C HIS A 407 22.76 -9.39 -11.66
N PHE A 408 22.91 -9.81 -10.40
CA PHE A 408 22.21 -9.20 -9.26
C PHE A 408 22.81 -7.83 -8.92
N GLN A 409 22.11 -6.76 -9.29
CA GLN A 409 22.59 -5.39 -9.04
C GLN A 409 22.27 -4.89 -7.62
N GLY A 410 21.13 -5.29 -7.06
CA GLY A 410 20.75 -4.87 -5.71
C GLY A 410 19.31 -5.17 -5.30
N ILE A 411 19.00 -4.80 -4.06
CA ILE A 411 17.69 -5.00 -3.43
C ILE A 411 17.14 -3.69 -2.85
N VAL A 412 15.85 -3.45 -3.12
CA VAL A 412 15.05 -2.38 -2.52
C VAL A 412 14.36 -2.93 -1.27
N LEU A 413 14.47 -2.22 -0.16
CA LEU A 413 13.69 -2.47 1.05
C LEU A 413 12.51 -1.51 1.03
N THR A 414 11.35 -2.00 0.56
CA THR A 414 10.14 -1.18 0.40
C THR A 414 9.54 -0.76 1.75
N GLY A 415 9.02 0.47 1.79
CA GLY A 415 8.47 1.09 3.00
C GLY A 415 7.22 1.91 2.72
N TRP A 416 6.25 1.30 2.03
CA TRP A 416 4.98 1.90 1.61
C TRP A 416 4.27 2.63 2.75
N GLN A 417 3.72 3.81 2.48
CA GLN A 417 2.94 4.61 3.43
C GLN A 417 1.45 4.33 3.34
N ARG A 418 0.94 3.93 2.17
CA ARG A 418 -0.45 3.51 1.93
C ARG A 418 -0.52 2.71 0.62
N TYR A 419 -1.64 2.07 0.32
CA TYR A 419 -1.78 1.17 -0.85
C TYR A 419 -2.15 1.93 -2.14
N ASP A 420 -2.88 3.03 -2.02
CA ASP A 420 -3.24 3.98 -3.08
C ASP A 420 -3.57 5.36 -2.47
N HIS A 421 -3.84 6.39 -3.28
CA HIS A 421 -4.18 7.75 -2.80
C HIS A 421 -5.48 7.90 -1.99
N TYR A 422 -6.31 6.86 -1.89
CA TYR A 422 -7.61 6.86 -1.21
C TYR A 422 -7.62 5.97 0.04
N SER A 423 -6.64 5.07 0.17
CA SER A 423 -6.40 4.24 1.35
C SER A 423 -5.79 5.03 2.51
N ALA A 424 -6.02 4.57 3.75
CA ALA A 424 -5.44 5.15 4.96
C ALA A 424 -3.93 4.88 5.08
N LEU A 425 -3.28 5.55 6.03
CA LEU A 425 -1.87 5.32 6.34
C LEU A 425 -1.59 3.94 6.97
N CYS A 426 -0.54 3.30 6.45
CA CYS A 426 0.20 2.19 7.08
C CYS A 426 1.19 2.72 8.14
N GLU A 427 2.14 1.89 8.59
CA GLU A 427 2.99 2.22 9.73
C GLU A 427 3.86 3.46 9.44
N LEU A 428 3.91 4.41 10.38
CA LEU A 428 4.76 5.59 10.25
C LEU A 428 6.24 5.21 10.15
N LEU A 429 7.04 6.01 9.44
CA LEU A 429 8.47 5.73 9.22
C LEU A 429 9.26 5.49 10.52
N PRO A 430 9.12 6.28 11.61
CA PRO A 430 9.76 5.99 12.90
C PRO A 430 9.40 4.61 13.48
N VAL A 431 8.16 4.14 13.27
CA VAL A 431 7.67 2.84 13.74
C VAL A 431 8.35 1.70 13.00
N GLY A 432 8.59 1.88 11.70
CA GLY A 432 9.31 0.93 10.85
C GLY A 432 10.84 0.89 11.03
N ILE A 433 11.47 1.85 11.72
CA ILE A 433 12.96 1.90 11.85
C ILE A 433 13.56 0.62 12.48
N PRO A 434 13.00 0.02 13.55
CA PRO A 434 13.55 -1.22 14.10
C PRO A 434 13.48 -2.40 13.13
N SER A 435 12.41 -2.47 12.33
CA SER A 435 12.27 -3.44 11.24
C SER A 435 13.33 -3.20 10.16
N LEU A 436 13.48 -1.96 9.71
CA LEU A 436 14.51 -1.56 8.73
C LEU A 436 15.92 -1.94 9.19
N ALA A 437 16.24 -1.74 10.47
CA ALA A 437 17.53 -2.10 11.04
C ALA A 437 17.77 -3.62 11.02
N VAL A 438 16.77 -4.42 11.40
CA VAL A 438 16.81 -5.89 11.32
C VAL A 438 16.98 -6.35 9.87
N CYS A 439 16.24 -5.75 8.95
CA CYS A 439 16.24 -6.08 7.53
C CYS A 439 17.59 -5.76 6.85
N LEU A 440 18.11 -4.54 7.03
CA LEU A 440 19.42 -4.14 6.50
C LEU A 440 20.55 -4.97 7.11
N GLN A 441 20.55 -5.21 8.42
CA GLN A 441 21.59 -6.02 9.05
C GLN A 441 21.52 -7.50 8.63
N THR A 442 20.32 -8.03 8.35
CA THR A 442 20.16 -9.35 7.72
C THR A 442 20.87 -9.40 6.37
N LEU A 443 20.67 -8.42 5.50
CA LEU A 443 21.31 -8.36 4.18
C LEU A 443 22.83 -8.17 4.27
N VAL A 444 23.30 -7.25 5.13
CA VAL A 444 24.73 -6.94 5.32
C VAL A 444 25.52 -8.14 5.85
N ASN A 445 24.91 -8.99 6.68
CA ASN A 445 25.59 -10.14 7.30
C ASN A 445 25.25 -11.49 6.63
N GLY A 446 24.48 -11.50 5.53
CA GLY A 446 24.02 -12.74 4.88
C GLY A 446 23.06 -13.59 5.72
N GLY A 447 22.46 -13.01 6.76
CA GLY A 447 21.59 -13.66 7.74
C GLY A 447 21.49 -12.85 9.04
N PHE A 448 20.50 -13.15 9.87
CA PHE A 448 20.30 -12.45 11.15
C PHE A 448 20.93 -13.22 12.32
N THR A 449 22.22 -12.99 12.53
CA THR A 449 23.02 -13.61 13.61
C THR A 449 22.94 -12.83 14.93
N ASP A 450 23.45 -13.39 16.02
CA ASP A 450 23.61 -12.65 17.29
C ASP A 450 24.48 -11.40 17.15
N ALA A 451 25.46 -11.40 16.22
CA ALA A 451 26.26 -10.23 15.90
C ALA A 451 25.42 -9.14 15.22
N ALA A 452 24.56 -9.53 14.26
CA ALA A 452 23.60 -8.63 13.63
C ALA A 452 22.60 -8.07 14.66
N LYS A 453 22.03 -8.91 15.53
CA LYS A 453 21.14 -8.48 16.63
C LYS A 453 21.84 -7.48 17.56
N LYS A 454 23.06 -7.77 18.03
CA LYS A 454 23.85 -6.84 18.86
C LYS A 454 24.13 -5.51 18.13
N LYS A 455 24.39 -5.55 16.82
CA LYS A 455 24.60 -4.36 16.01
C LYS A 455 23.32 -3.51 15.87
N VAL A 456 22.15 -4.13 15.66
CA VAL A 456 20.84 -3.43 15.68
C VAL A 456 20.61 -2.74 17.02
N LEU A 457 20.75 -3.46 18.13
CA LEU A 457 20.59 -2.91 19.48
C LEU A 457 21.52 -1.72 19.74
N SER A 458 22.80 -1.84 19.37
CA SER A 458 23.79 -0.77 19.49
C SER A 458 23.55 0.42 18.56
N ILE A 459 23.00 0.21 17.36
CA ILE A 459 22.66 1.31 16.44
C ILE A 459 21.48 2.12 16.97
N LEU A 460 20.44 1.43 17.46
CA LEU A 460 19.15 2.02 17.87
C LEU A 460 19.06 2.42 19.34
N GLY A 461 20.02 2.04 20.20
CA GLY A 461 19.99 2.33 21.63
C GLY A 461 18.97 1.49 22.42
N PHE A 462 18.67 0.28 21.95
CA PHE A 462 17.80 -0.67 22.65
C PHE A 462 18.61 -1.66 23.50
N GLN A 463 17.99 -2.16 24.56
CA GLN A 463 18.55 -3.17 25.46
C GLN A 463 18.33 -4.59 24.91
N ASN A 464 17.16 -4.83 24.29
CA ASN A 464 16.78 -6.12 23.73
C ASN A 464 15.75 -5.96 22.59
N LEU A 465 15.54 -7.05 21.84
CA LEU A 465 14.70 -7.14 20.65
C LEU A 465 13.97 -8.49 20.66
N HIS A 466 12.64 -8.46 20.66
CA HIS A 466 11.74 -9.62 20.65
C HIS A 466 11.01 -9.72 19.31
N LEU A 467 11.58 -10.47 18.38
CA LEU A 467 11.06 -10.58 17.00
C LEU A 467 9.61 -11.06 16.94
N GLU A 468 9.26 -12.13 17.66
CA GLU A 468 7.91 -12.72 17.65
C GLU A 468 6.84 -11.82 18.28
N LYS A 469 7.22 -10.97 19.23
CA LYS A 469 6.32 -9.99 19.85
C LYS A 469 6.30 -8.67 19.09
N SER A 470 7.24 -8.47 18.16
CA SER A 470 7.49 -7.19 17.49
C SER A 470 7.74 -6.03 18.46
N THR A 471 8.47 -6.26 19.55
CA THR A 471 8.77 -5.24 20.58
C THR A 471 10.26 -5.12 20.87
N CYS A 472 10.68 -3.93 21.32
CA CYS A 472 12.05 -3.62 21.74
C CYS A 472 12.09 -3.18 23.22
N GLU A 473 13.13 -3.50 23.97
CA GLU A 473 13.31 -3.09 25.38
C GLU A 473 14.29 -1.89 25.50
N GLY A 474 14.14 -1.06 26.55
CA GLY A 474 14.87 0.21 26.73
C GLY A 474 14.14 1.41 26.10
N THR A 475 14.70 2.62 26.14
CA THR A 475 14.04 3.79 25.50
C THR A 475 14.18 3.79 23.98
N GLY A 476 15.36 3.42 23.48
CA GLY A 476 15.82 3.79 22.15
C GLY A 476 16.61 5.11 22.19
N ALA A 477 17.37 5.39 21.14
CA ALA A 477 18.20 6.58 20.96
C ALA A 477 18.38 6.94 19.47
N PHE A 478 17.40 6.59 18.63
CA PHE A 478 17.38 6.92 17.20
C PHE A 478 16.37 8.05 16.93
N PRO A 479 16.56 8.87 15.88
CA PRO A 479 15.59 9.90 15.49
C PRO A 479 14.18 9.32 15.36
N GLY A 480 13.21 9.85 16.12
CA GLY A 480 11.84 9.35 16.16
C GLY A 480 11.55 8.23 17.17
N SER A 481 12.48 7.86 18.06
CA SER A 481 12.24 6.85 19.10
C SER A 481 11.08 7.18 20.04
N ASP A 482 10.83 8.46 20.31
CA ASP A 482 9.72 8.90 21.17
C ASP A 482 8.37 8.64 20.48
N ILE A 483 8.28 8.85 19.17
CA ILE A 483 7.09 8.49 18.36
C ILE A 483 6.91 6.97 18.36
N TYR A 484 7.97 6.19 18.14
CA TYR A 484 7.90 4.72 18.25
C TYR A 484 7.31 4.28 19.60
N ARG A 485 7.77 4.85 20.72
CA ARG A 485 7.30 4.50 22.07
C ARG A 485 5.88 4.98 22.39
N MET A 486 5.44 6.11 21.84
CA MET A 486 4.08 6.58 22.03
C MET A 486 3.09 5.84 21.14
N VAL A 487 3.46 5.48 19.90
CA VAL A 487 2.64 4.62 19.04
C VAL A 487 2.51 3.21 19.64
N GLU A 488 3.57 2.63 20.21
CA GLU A 488 3.52 1.35 20.94
C GLU A 488 2.49 1.36 22.08
N GLN A 489 2.36 2.49 22.78
CA GLN A 489 1.36 2.68 23.83
C GLN A 489 -0.04 2.87 23.27
N VAL A 490 -0.22 3.66 22.21
CA VAL A 490 -1.53 3.86 21.55
C VAL A 490 -2.07 2.53 21.04
N ASP A 491 -1.29 1.82 20.21
CA ASP A 491 -1.66 0.53 19.61
C ASP A 491 -1.95 -0.54 20.68
N GLY A 492 -1.06 -0.68 21.65
CA GLY A 492 -1.16 -1.74 22.66
C GLY A 492 -2.06 -1.46 23.86
N GLN A 493 -2.48 -0.21 24.13
CA GLN A 493 -3.09 0.15 25.42
C GLN A 493 -4.25 1.16 25.36
N LEU A 494 -4.37 2.04 24.35
CA LEU A 494 -5.37 3.13 24.36
C LEU A 494 -6.79 2.58 24.43
N LYS A 495 -7.15 1.71 23.48
CA LYS A 495 -8.47 1.09 23.37
C LYS A 495 -8.86 0.35 24.66
N ASP A 496 -7.97 -0.52 25.14
CA ASP A 496 -8.27 -1.42 26.25
C ASP A 496 -8.34 -0.69 27.60
N SER A 497 -7.48 0.31 27.82
CA SER A 497 -7.55 1.14 29.03
C SER A 497 -8.84 1.97 29.08
N ILE A 498 -9.33 2.48 27.94
CA ILE A 498 -10.60 3.19 27.83
C ILE A 498 -11.79 2.24 28.01
N ALA A 499 -11.79 1.07 27.36
CA ALA A 499 -12.83 0.06 27.53
C ALA A 499 -12.94 -0.41 29.00
N LYS A 500 -11.80 -0.60 29.67
CA LYS A 500 -11.71 -0.99 31.09
C LYS A 500 -12.30 0.05 32.06
N VAL A 501 -12.30 1.33 31.71
CA VAL A 501 -12.95 2.36 32.53
C VAL A 501 -14.39 2.67 32.12
N LEU A 502 -14.74 2.60 30.83
CA LEU A 502 -16.08 2.97 30.35
C LEU A 502 -17.07 1.80 30.25
N GLU A 503 -16.57 0.58 30.02
CA GLU A 503 -17.40 -0.57 29.63
C GLU A 503 -17.33 -1.74 30.63
N GLU A 504 -16.19 -1.99 31.28
CA GLU A 504 -16.08 -3.08 32.26
C GLU A 504 -16.63 -2.70 33.64
N GLU A 505 -16.58 -1.41 33.96
CA GLU A 505 -16.93 -0.84 35.26
C GLU A 505 -18.46 -0.88 35.52
N SER A 506 -18.90 -1.84 36.34
CA SER A 506 -20.33 -2.10 36.58
C SER A 506 -21.06 -0.91 37.25
N SER A 507 -20.35 -0.11 38.03
CA SER A 507 -20.85 1.11 38.66
C SER A 507 -21.32 2.15 37.63
N ILE A 508 -20.59 2.30 36.52
CA ILE A 508 -20.95 3.20 35.41
C ILE A 508 -22.21 2.72 34.69
N LYS A 509 -22.33 1.41 34.42
CA LYS A 509 -23.53 0.82 33.80
C LYS A 509 -24.81 1.10 34.61
N GLY A 510 -24.71 1.08 35.93
CA GLY A 510 -25.83 1.34 36.83
C GLY A 510 -26.14 2.83 37.03
N TRP A 511 -25.12 3.67 37.25
CA TRP A 511 -25.29 5.03 37.76
C TRP A 511 -24.91 6.16 36.79
N PHE A 512 -24.35 5.83 35.62
CA PHE A 512 -23.99 6.82 34.60
C PHE A 512 -24.11 6.28 33.16
N SER A 513 -25.15 5.49 32.92
CA SER A 513 -25.49 4.92 31.61
C SER A 513 -25.82 6.01 30.56
N PRO A 514 -25.93 5.66 29.26
CA PRO A 514 -26.31 6.61 28.21
C PRO A 514 -27.61 7.39 28.48
N TYR A 515 -28.54 6.82 29.24
CA TYR A 515 -29.76 7.52 29.68
C TYR A 515 -29.46 8.65 30.68
N HIS A 516 -28.62 8.39 31.68
CA HIS A 516 -28.19 9.39 32.67
C HIS A 516 -27.43 10.56 32.01
N ARG A 517 -26.51 10.22 31.08
CA ARG A 517 -25.78 11.20 30.28
C ARG A 517 -26.72 12.06 29.42
N LYS A 518 -27.60 11.42 28.63
CA LYS A 518 -28.55 12.12 27.73
C LYS A 518 -29.52 13.04 28.46
N HIS A 519 -30.00 12.63 29.63
CA HIS A 519 -30.96 13.42 30.43
C HIS A 519 -30.28 14.25 31.54
N GLN A 520 -28.94 14.26 31.57
CA GLN A 520 -28.09 15.06 32.44
C GLN A 520 -28.53 15.03 33.92
N PHE A 521 -28.59 13.82 34.48
CA PHE A 521 -28.86 13.59 35.90
C PHE A 521 -28.05 12.41 36.44
N GLY A 522 -27.77 12.42 37.74
CA GLY A 522 -27.00 11.39 38.44
C GLY A 522 -26.88 11.70 39.93
N ASN A 523 -26.46 10.71 40.71
CA ASN A 523 -26.18 10.88 42.14
C ASN A 523 -24.67 11.08 42.35
N PRO A 524 -24.19 12.27 42.77
CA PRO A 524 -22.76 12.56 42.91
C PRO A 524 -22.00 11.53 43.75
N ARG A 525 -22.58 11.06 44.86
CA ARG A 525 -21.98 10.03 45.72
C ARG A 525 -21.69 8.71 44.97
N ASN A 526 -22.58 8.32 44.07
CA ASN A 526 -22.39 7.10 43.26
C ASN A 526 -21.41 7.35 42.12
N MET A 527 -21.32 8.59 41.63
CA MET A 527 -20.41 9.00 40.57
C MET A 527 -18.96 9.14 41.06
N GLU A 528 -18.76 9.52 42.33
CA GLU A 528 -17.46 9.55 43.00
C GLU A 528 -16.74 8.19 43.00
N SER A 529 -17.47 7.06 43.00
CA SER A 529 -16.87 5.72 43.08
C SER A 529 -16.06 5.32 41.85
N PHE A 530 -16.29 5.98 40.70
CA PHE A 530 -15.56 5.73 39.44
C PHE A 530 -14.93 7.01 38.85
N GLY A 531 -15.40 8.19 39.25
CA GLY A 531 -14.99 9.48 38.68
C GLY A 531 -13.48 9.72 38.69
N SER A 532 -12.80 9.43 39.81
CA SER A 532 -11.34 9.60 39.93
C SER A 532 -10.55 8.71 38.94
N LYS A 533 -10.99 7.46 38.76
CA LYS A 533 -10.40 6.49 37.82
C LYS A 533 -10.55 6.97 36.37
N VAL A 534 -11.74 7.44 36.00
CA VAL A 534 -12.02 7.93 34.64
C VAL A 534 -11.28 9.24 34.36
N LEU A 535 -11.32 10.21 35.28
CA LEU A 535 -10.64 11.49 35.14
C LEU A 535 -9.12 11.31 35.03
N LYS A 536 -8.53 10.40 35.82
CA LYS A 536 -7.11 10.07 35.70
C LYS A 536 -6.77 9.47 34.33
N VAL A 537 -7.51 8.46 33.86
CA VAL A 537 -7.23 7.85 32.53
C VAL A 537 -7.37 8.88 31.41
N HIS A 538 -8.29 9.84 31.53
CA HIS A 538 -8.40 10.95 30.59
C HIS A 538 -7.19 11.90 30.67
N GLU A 539 -6.75 12.30 31.87
CA GLU A 539 -5.59 13.19 32.05
C GLU A 539 -4.28 12.54 31.56
N ASP A 540 -4.05 11.27 31.93
CA ASP A 540 -2.90 10.49 31.50
C ASP A 540 -2.83 10.40 29.95
N TRP A 541 -3.94 10.08 29.27
CA TRP A 541 -3.96 9.96 27.81
C TRP A 541 -3.88 11.29 27.07
N GLU A 542 -4.57 12.35 27.49
CA GLU A 542 -4.45 13.66 26.83
C GLU A 542 -2.99 14.16 26.88
N SER A 543 -2.28 13.93 28.00
CA SER A 543 -0.86 14.25 28.13
C SER A 543 0.03 13.48 27.14
N ILE A 544 -0.19 12.17 27.00
CA ILE A 544 0.52 11.32 26.03
C ILE A 544 0.23 11.77 24.60
N ILE A 545 -1.04 12.03 24.26
CA ILE A 545 -1.46 12.37 22.90
C ILE A 545 -1.01 13.78 22.50
N GLN A 546 -1.06 14.75 23.41
CA GLN A 546 -0.52 16.08 23.16
C GLN A 546 1.00 16.02 22.90
N THR A 547 1.72 15.17 23.63
CA THR A 547 3.16 14.93 23.41
C THR A 547 3.40 14.24 22.06
N LEU A 548 2.63 13.21 21.73
CA LEU A 548 2.71 12.48 20.46
C LEU A 548 2.46 13.41 19.27
N ARG A 549 1.40 14.23 19.31
CA ARG A 549 1.09 15.23 18.29
C ARG A 549 2.27 16.19 18.08
N SER A 550 2.82 16.76 19.15
CA SER A 550 3.98 17.67 19.09
C SER A 550 5.23 16.99 18.49
N GLN A 551 5.51 15.73 18.86
CA GLN A 551 6.62 14.98 18.28
C GLN A 551 6.38 14.67 16.79
N MET A 552 5.17 14.26 16.39
CA MET A 552 4.83 14.03 14.99
C MET A 552 4.91 15.31 14.16
N GLU A 553 4.40 16.44 14.66
CA GLU A 553 4.50 17.76 14.02
C GLU A 553 5.95 18.21 13.81
N SER A 554 6.92 17.71 14.59
CA SER A 554 8.34 17.99 14.37
C SER A 554 8.93 17.30 13.12
N ILE A 555 8.35 16.17 12.68
CA ILE A 555 8.87 15.37 11.55
C ILE A 555 7.92 15.27 10.35
N TYR A 556 6.62 15.53 10.53
CA TYR A 556 5.57 15.39 9.51
C TYR A 556 4.79 16.69 9.30
N PHE A 557 4.13 16.80 8.15
CA PHE A 557 3.22 17.91 7.83
C PHE A 557 1.88 17.75 8.57
N PRO A 558 1.13 18.85 8.81
CA PRO A 558 -0.07 18.83 9.65
C PRO A 558 -1.14 17.81 9.22
N ASP A 559 -1.36 17.65 7.92
CA ASP A 559 -2.29 16.68 7.33
C ASP A 559 -1.98 15.23 7.74
N THR A 560 -0.70 14.83 7.68
CA THR A 560 -0.24 13.51 8.14
C THR A 560 -0.57 13.29 9.62
N VAL A 561 -0.41 14.33 10.45
CA VAL A 561 -0.66 14.25 11.89
C VAL A 561 -2.16 14.22 12.20
N GLU A 562 -2.97 14.96 11.44
CA GLU A 562 -4.42 14.94 11.56
C GLU A 562 -5.01 13.59 11.13
N GLU A 563 -4.68 13.11 9.93
CA GLU A 563 -5.13 11.80 9.42
C GLU A 563 -4.77 10.66 10.39
N TRP A 564 -3.50 10.60 10.84
CA TRP A 564 -3.07 9.52 11.73
C TRP A 564 -3.81 9.56 13.09
N MET A 565 -4.09 10.75 13.63
CA MET A 565 -4.85 10.92 14.87
C MET A 565 -6.33 10.57 14.69
N GLU A 566 -6.92 10.90 13.55
CA GLU A 566 -8.32 10.57 13.21
C GLU A 566 -8.54 9.06 13.06
N GLU A 567 -7.59 8.32 12.48
CA GLU A 567 -7.68 6.88 12.35
C GLU A 567 -7.33 6.13 13.65
N ASN A 568 -6.28 6.54 14.37
CA ASN A 568 -5.68 5.72 15.44
C ASN A 568 -6.03 6.16 16.88
N VAL A 569 -6.46 7.41 17.10
CA VAL A 569 -6.60 8.00 18.44
C VAL A 569 -8.02 8.47 18.74
N ASN A 570 -8.56 9.32 17.87
CA ASN A 570 -9.87 9.96 18.05
C ASN A 570 -11.04 8.95 18.24
N PRO A 571 -11.12 7.80 17.55
CA PRO A 571 -12.21 6.83 17.70
C PRO A 571 -12.32 6.24 19.12
N HIS A 572 -11.24 6.33 19.91
CA HIS A 572 -11.20 5.92 21.30
C HIS A 572 -11.30 7.11 22.26
N MET A 573 -10.54 8.17 22.00
CA MET A 573 -10.48 9.33 22.88
C MET A 573 -11.74 10.17 22.90
N ASP A 574 -12.43 10.34 21.77
CA ASP A 574 -13.63 11.18 21.74
C ASP A 574 -14.74 10.58 22.60
N ARG A 575 -14.83 9.25 22.66
CA ARG A 575 -15.72 8.54 23.60
C ARG A 575 -15.41 8.86 25.06
N LEU A 576 -14.13 8.99 25.41
CA LEU A 576 -13.66 9.33 26.77
C LEU A 576 -13.86 10.82 27.09
N ARG A 577 -13.52 11.71 26.15
CA ARG A 577 -13.72 13.16 26.22
C ARG A 577 -15.19 13.51 26.43
N GLU A 578 -16.08 12.92 25.63
CA GLU A 578 -17.54 13.07 25.81
C GLU A 578 -18.02 12.58 27.17
N PHE A 579 -17.56 11.39 27.59
CA PHE A 579 -17.94 10.84 28.90
C PHE A 579 -17.50 11.76 30.04
N VAL A 580 -16.28 12.30 29.98
CA VAL A 580 -15.74 13.22 30.98
C VAL A 580 -16.44 14.58 30.96
N ARG A 581 -16.80 15.10 29.78
CA ARG A 581 -17.64 16.31 29.65
C ARG A 581 -18.98 16.10 30.35
N ASP A 582 -19.70 15.04 30.00
CA ASP A 582 -21.02 14.75 30.55
C ASP A 582 -20.94 14.50 32.07
N PHE A 583 -19.90 13.81 32.54
CA PHE A 583 -19.62 13.59 33.96
C PHE A 583 -19.45 14.91 34.72
N LYS A 584 -18.60 15.82 34.21
CA LYS A 584 -18.35 17.14 34.80
C LYS A 584 -19.63 17.98 34.83
N GLU A 585 -20.47 17.91 33.79
CA GLU A 585 -21.74 18.64 33.75
C GLU A 585 -22.75 18.12 34.80
N VAL A 586 -22.91 16.81 34.92
CA VAL A 586 -23.84 16.21 35.91
C VAL A 586 -23.36 16.40 37.35
N ILE A 587 -22.05 16.32 37.61
CA ILE A 587 -21.48 16.68 38.92
C ILE A 587 -21.77 18.16 39.25
N ARG A 588 -21.64 19.07 38.28
CA ARG A 588 -21.92 20.51 38.47
C ARG A 588 -23.39 20.79 38.80
N LEU A 589 -24.32 19.94 38.34
CA LEU A 589 -25.74 20.02 38.71
C LEU A 589 -26.01 19.59 40.17
N ASN A 590 -25.08 18.87 40.81
CA ASN A 590 -25.15 18.43 42.21
C ASN A 590 -26.50 17.79 42.57
N ALA A 591 -26.82 16.67 41.92
CA ALA A 591 -28.07 15.91 42.03
C ALA A 591 -29.36 16.66 41.62
N ARG A 592 -29.30 17.90 41.15
CA ARG A 592 -30.46 18.60 40.59
C ARG A 592 -30.74 18.07 39.17
N PRO A 593 -31.99 17.75 38.80
CA PRO A 593 -32.32 17.51 37.41
C PRO A 593 -32.10 18.81 36.62
N LYS A 594 -31.67 18.70 35.37
CA LYS A 594 -31.70 19.83 34.44
C LYS A 594 -33.13 20.35 34.32
N THR A 595 -33.33 21.65 34.52
CA THR A 595 -34.58 22.32 34.19
C THR A 595 -34.85 22.17 32.69
N LEU A 596 -36.02 21.60 32.36
CA LEU A 596 -36.51 21.39 31.00
C LEU A 596 -36.78 22.72 30.28
#